data_AF-I3VWR1-F1
#
_entry.id   AF-I3VWR1-F1
#
_cell.length_a   1.000
_cell.length_b   1.000
_cell.length_c   1.000
_cell.angle_alpha   90.00
_cell.angle_beta   90.00
_cell.angle_gamma   90.00
#
_symmetry.space_group_name_H-M   'P 1'
#
loop_
_entity.id
_entity.type
_entity.pdbx_description
1 polymer ?
#
loop_
_entity_poly.entity_id
_entity_poly.type
_entity_poly.pdbx_seq_one_letter_code
_entity_poly.pdbx_strand_id
1 'polypeptide(L)'
;MKYLKNALGMTLIEVLVAIALFSIAAIPLLGVFHESVITNADSKIRTKEATIAQSIAEDIKAGNIKNNDDLQKKVFPEIQEGYYLSVPENPQSIGNGLMKYKFQVNYRYKTNLVYTLYVVAPATNVTAYTPPTVNIPGGSTINYRDISNIFTVFAWGALAALLFLYPIVKLDLISAFGTVFGAIFDAIDIWKIFNFPYILKDGYTLKTIADEISAKIRNINFPPALQWWDPNFDWRWLFDPTKWK
;
A
#
# COMPACT_ATOMS: atom_id res chain seq x y z
N MET A 1 -13.04 6.17 49.58
CA MET A 1 -12.13 4.99 49.61
C MET A 1 -13.03 3.77 49.71
N LYS A 2 -12.98 2.73 48.88
CA LYS A 2 -11.87 2.05 48.21
C LYS A 2 -12.53 1.33 47.02
N TYR A 3 -12.24 1.69 45.77
CA TYR A 3 -12.65 0.86 44.64
C TYR A 3 -11.83 -0.41 44.72
N LEU A 4 -12.50 -1.52 45.02
CA LEU A 4 -11.89 -2.83 45.19
C LEU A 4 -11.27 -3.25 43.85
N LYS A 5 -9.94 -3.11 43.77
CA LYS A 5 -9.10 -3.72 42.76
C LYS A 5 -9.27 -5.23 42.88
N ASN A 6 -10.05 -5.83 41.98
CA ASN A 6 -10.17 -7.27 41.90
C ASN A 6 -8.94 -7.81 41.16
N ALA A 7 -8.21 -8.75 41.78
CA ALA A 7 -6.85 -9.10 41.40
C ALA A 7 -6.71 -10.00 40.15
N LEU A 8 -7.77 -10.16 39.34
CA LEU A 8 -7.78 -11.11 38.21
C LEU A 8 -8.55 -10.64 36.96
N GLY A 9 -9.01 -9.38 36.90
CA GLY A 9 -9.77 -8.87 35.75
C GLY A 9 -9.45 -7.43 35.42
N MET A 10 -9.22 -7.15 34.14
CA MET A 10 -9.08 -5.80 33.61
C MET A 10 -10.40 -5.04 33.78
N THR A 11 -10.36 -3.85 34.36
CA THR A 11 -11.54 -2.98 34.45
C THR A 11 -11.92 -2.44 33.07
N LEU A 12 -13.20 -2.14 32.85
CA LEU A 12 -13.69 -1.61 31.56
C LEU A 12 -12.90 -0.37 31.10
N ILE A 13 -12.54 0.50 32.04
CA ILE A 13 -11.74 1.70 31.75
C ILE A 13 -10.30 1.34 31.33
N GLU A 14 -9.68 0.34 31.95
CA GLU A 14 -8.34 -0.14 31.56
C GLU A 14 -8.35 -0.77 30.17
N VAL A 15 -9.40 -1.52 29.82
CA VAL A 15 -9.59 -2.07 28.47
C VAL A 15 -9.75 -0.96 27.43
N LEU A 16 -10.60 0.05 27.72
CA LEU A 16 -10.81 1.18 26.82
C LEU A 16 -9.55 2.01 26.62
N VAL A 17 -8.79 2.28 27.69
CA VAL A 17 -7.51 2.98 27.62
C VAL A 17 -6.47 2.15 26.86
N ALA A 18 -6.43 0.83 27.05
CA ALA A 18 -5.52 -0.06 26.32
C ALA A 18 -5.84 -0.10 24.82
N ILE A 19 -7.13 -0.19 24.44
CA ILE A 19 -7.56 -0.14 23.04
C ILE A 19 -7.25 1.22 22.42
N ALA A 20 -7.45 2.32 23.16
CA ALA A 20 -7.11 3.66 22.69
C ALA A 20 -5.61 3.82 22.44
N LEU A 21 -4.76 3.41 23.39
CA LEU A 21 -3.30 3.45 23.23
C LEU A 21 -2.81 2.51 22.11
N PHE A 22 -3.40 1.33 22.00
CA PHE A 22 -3.10 0.39 20.91
C PHE A 22 -3.48 0.98 19.54
N SER A 23 -4.61 1.68 19.44
CA SER A 23 -5.08 2.30 18.20
C SER A 23 -4.16 3.43 17.73
N ILE A 24 -3.65 4.24 18.67
CA ILE A 24 -2.65 5.27 18.38
C ILE A 24 -1.33 4.64 17.91
N ALA A 25 -0.88 3.57 18.58
CA ALA A 25 0.36 2.88 18.24
C ALA A 25 0.26 2.06 16.94
N ALA A 26 -0.93 1.57 16.59
CA ALA A 26 -1.16 0.74 15.41
C ALA A 26 -0.94 1.51 14.09
N ILE A 27 -1.21 2.82 14.04
CA ILE A 27 -1.06 3.63 12.83
C ILE A 27 0.40 3.64 12.30
N PRO A 28 1.42 4.06 13.09
CA PRO A 28 2.80 4.02 12.62
C PRO A 28 3.30 2.59 12.38
N LEU A 29 2.84 1.61 13.16
CA LEU A 29 3.17 0.20 12.95
C LEU A 29 2.66 -0.29 11.59
N LEU A 30 1.40 -0.04 11.26
CA LEU A 30 0.81 -0.37 9.96
C LEU A 30 1.55 0.32 8.81
N GLY A 31 1.96 1.58 8.98
CA GLY A 31 2.78 2.29 7.98
C GLY A 31 4.12 1.60 7.71
N VAL A 32 4.84 1.19 8.76
CA VAL A 32 6.12 0.47 8.63
C VAL A 32 5.93 -0.92 8.04
N PHE A 33 4.92 -1.66 8.47
CA PHE A 33 4.58 -2.97 7.88
C PHE A 33 4.19 -2.84 6.41
N HIS A 34 3.46 -1.79 6.05
CA HIS A 34 3.06 -1.53 4.67
C HIS A 34 4.26 -1.27 3.76
N GLU A 35 5.13 -0.34 4.15
CA GLU A 35 6.37 -0.06 3.41
C GLU A 35 7.27 -1.30 3.32
N SER A 36 7.34 -2.10 4.39
CA SER A 36 8.07 -3.36 4.38
C SER A 36 7.49 -4.37 3.38
N VAL A 37 6.16 -4.48 3.28
CA VAL A 37 5.50 -5.40 2.33
C VAL A 37 5.70 -4.92 0.89
N ILE A 38 5.54 -3.62 0.62
CA ILE A 38 5.80 -3.05 -0.72
C ILE A 38 7.27 -3.25 -1.09
N THR A 39 8.19 -2.89 -0.20
CA THR A 39 9.63 -2.97 -0.47
C THR A 39 10.05 -4.41 -0.69
N ASN A 40 9.51 -5.36 0.07
CA ASN A 40 9.78 -6.79 -0.11
C ASN A 40 9.23 -7.31 -1.45
N ALA A 41 8.02 -6.92 -1.81
CA ALA A 41 7.45 -7.25 -3.12
C ALA A 41 8.28 -6.66 -4.27
N ASP A 42 8.70 -5.40 -4.16
CA ASP A 42 9.57 -4.74 -5.15
C ASP A 42 10.93 -5.43 -5.25
N SER A 43 11.54 -5.76 -4.11
CA SER A 43 12.82 -6.48 -4.04
C SER A 43 12.74 -7.85 -4.69
N LYS A 44 11.64 -8.58 -4.46
CA LYS A 44 11.38 -9.87 -5.12
C LYS A 44 11.25 -9.72 -6.63
N ILE A 45 10.53 -8.71 -7.11
CA ILE A 45 10.40 -8.41 -8.54
C ILE A 45 11.77 -8.10 -9.14
N ARG A 46 12.52 -7.15 -8.58
CA ARG A 46 13.85 -6.76 -9.07
C ARG A 46 14.85 -7.89 -9.06
N THR A 47 14.82 -8.73 -8.03
CA THR A 47 15.67 -9.93 -7.95
C THR A 47 15.35 -10.86 -9.12
N LYS A 48 14.06 -11.07 -9.40
CA LYS A 48 13.62 -11.90 -10.52
C LYS A 48 13.98 -11.29 -11.88
N GLU A 49 13.82 -9.98 -12.06
CA GLU A 49 14.26 -9.26 -13.28
C GLU A 49 15.76 -9.44 -13.53
N ALA A 50 16.58 -9.30 -12.49
CA ALA A 50 18.02 -9.51 -12.56
C ALA A 50 18.38 -10.97 -12.88
N THR A 51 17.72 -11.93 -12.22
CA THR A 51 17.92 -13.37 -12.48
C THR A 51 17.58 -13.74 -13.92
N ILE A 52 16.46 -13.24 -14.45
CA ILE A 52 16.05 -13.48 -15.84
C ILE A 52 17.12 -12.92 -16.80
N ALA A 53 17.51 -11.66 -16.62
CA ALA A 53 18.51 -11.02 -17.46
C ALA A 53 19.87 -11.75 -17.40
N GLN A 54 20.31 -12.17 -16.21
CA GLN A 54 21.54 -12.92 -16.01
C GLN A 54 21.46 -14.30 -16.66
N SER A 55 20.35 -15.04 -16.49
CA SER A 55 20.19 -16.35 -17.11
C SER A 55 20.27 -16.27 -18.64
N ILE A 56 19.64 -15.26 -19.25
CA ILE A 56 19.72 -15.03 -20.70
C ILE A 56 21.16 -14.68 -21.12
N ALA A 57 21.83 -13.83 -20.34
CA ALA A 57 23.22 -13.46 -20.60
C ALA A 57 24.16 -14.67 -20.58
N GLU A 58 23.97 -15.57 -19.61
CA GLU A 58 24.73 -16.82 -19.49
C GLU A 58 24.42 -17.77 -20.64
N ASP A 59 23.16 -17.91 -21.03
CA ASP A 59 22.75 -18.77 -22.15
C ASP A 59 23.30 -18.29 -23.50
N ILE A 60 23.42 -16.97 -23.72
CA ILE A 60 24.08 -16.42 -24.91
C ILE A 60 25.59 -16.69 -24.86
N LYS A 61 26.23 -16.50 -23.70
CA LYS A 61 27.66 -16.81 -23.52
C LYS A 61 27.97 -18.28 -23.73
N ALA A 62 27.06 -19.17 -23.31
CA ALA A 62 27.15 -20.61 -23.50
C ALA A 62 26.83 -21.05 -24.94
N GLY A 63 26.29 -20.17 -25.78
CA GLY A 63 25.89 -20.48 -27.15
C GLY A 63 24.57 -21.25 -27.27
N ASN A 64 23.76 -21.27 -26.20
CA ASN A 64 22.42 -21.88 -26.19
C ASN A 64 21.40 -21.02 -26.94
N ILE A 65 21.56 -19.69 -26.89
CA ILE A 65 20.72 -18.73 -27.61
C ILE A 65 21.50 -18.19 -28.81
N LYS A 66 21.03 -18.49 -30.02
CA LYS A 66 21.72 -18.08 -31.26
C LYS A 66 20.91 -17.09 -32.09
N ASN A 67 19.60 -17.00 -31.88
CA ASN A 67 18.68 -16.16 -32.63
C ASN A 67 17.49 -15.72 -31.74
N ASN A 68 16.60 -14.90 -32.30
CA ASN A 68 15.43 -14.39 -31.59
C ASN A 68 14.41 -15.49 -31.23
N ASP A 69 14.35 -16.61 -31.96
CA ASP A 69 13.41 -17.71 -31.68
C ASP A 69 13.84 -18.48 -30.43
N ASP A 70 15.15 -18.71 -30.27
CA ASP A 70 15.73 -19.32 -29.07
C ASP A 70 15.51 -18.42 -27.84
N LEU A 71 15.68 -17.10 -28.03
CA LEU A 71 15.40 -16.09 -27.02
C LEU A 71 13.91 -16.12 -26.61
N GLN A 72 12.99 -16.16 -27.58
CA GLN A 72 11.56 -16.21 -27.33
C GLN A 72 11.17 -17.47 -26.54
N LYS A 73 11.69 -18.65 -26.91
CA LYS A 73 11.42 -19.91 -26.21
C LYS A 73 11.87 -19.86 -24.75
N LYS A 74 13.03 -19.25 -24.49
CA LYS A 74 13.57 -19.11 -23.13
C LYS A 74 12.71 -18.20 -22.26
N VAL A 75 12.12 -17.14 -22.84
CA VAL A 75 11.41 -16.06 -22.14
C VAL A 75 9.90 -16.31 -22.02
N PHE A 76 9.35 -17.25 -22.81
CA PHE A 76 7.92 -17.51 -22.86
C PHE A 76 7.29 -17.88 -21.49
N PRO A 77 7.93 -18.73 -20.65
CA PRO A 77 7.43 -19.00 -19.30
C PRO A 77 7.33 -17.75 -18.42
N GLU A 78 8.32 -16.87 -18.49
CA GLU A 78 8.42 -15.64 -17.71
C GLU A 78 7.37 -14.61 -18.16
N ILE A 79 7.04 -14.59 -19.45
CA ILE A 79 5.94 -13.79 -19.99
C ILE A 79 4.61 -14.21 -19.38
N GLN A 80 4.35 -15.51 -19.15
CA GLN A 80 3.12 -15.95 -18.49
C GLN A 80 3.01 -15.45 -17.05
N GLU A 81 4.14 -15.26 -16.39
CA GLU A 81 4.20 -14.71 -15.03
C GLU A 81 4.14 -13.17 -14.99
N GLY A 82 4.13 -12.50 -16.15
CA GLY A 82 4.02 -11.05 -16.27
C GLY A 82 5.34 -10.29 -16.45
N TYR A 83 6.45 -10.98 -16.74
CA TYR A 83 7.74 -10.38 -17.05
C TYR A 83 7.95 -10.27 -18.57
N TYR A 84 8.50 -9.16 -19.02
CA TYR A 84 8.80 -8.89 -20.43
C TYR A 84 10.29 -8.65 -20.60
N LEU A 85 10.89 -9.39 -21.53
CA LEU A 85 12.24 -9.10 -22.02
C LEU A 85 12.15 -8.32 -23.34
N SER A 86 12.93 -7.26 -23.47
CA SER A 86 13.21 -6.62 -24.74
C SER A 86 14.72 -6.48 -24.98
N VAL A 87 15.08 -6.47 -26.26
CA VAL A 87 16.39 -6.06 -26.77
C VAL A 87 16.11 -4.81 -27.61
N PRO A 88 16.28 -3.60 -27.05
CA PRO A 88 15.77 -2.37 -27.69
C PRO A 88 16.56 -1.96 -28.93
N GLU A 89 17.80 -2.42 -29.06
CA GLU A 89 18.73 -2.03 -30.12
C GLU A 89 19.49 -3.27 -30.60
N ASN A 90 19.92 -3.28 -31.86
CA ASN A 90 20.76 -4.35 -32.37
C ASN A 90 22.07 -4.43 -31.56
N PRO A 91 22.54 -5.65 -31.22
CA PRO A 91 23.82 -5.81 -30.54
C PRO A 91 24.96 -5.15 -31.31
N GLN A 92 25.89 -4.52 -30.60
CA GLN A 92 26.99 -3.77 -31.21
C GLN A 92 28.27 -4.61 -31.22
N SER A 93 28.95 -4.71 -32.36
CA SER A 93 30.25 -5.38 -32.42
C SER A 93 31.29 -4.60 -31.63
N ILE A 94 32.08 -5.32 -30.84
CA ILE A 94 33.25 -4.78 -30.13
C ILE A 94 34.57 -5.36 -30.64
N GLY A 95 34.53 -6.10 -31.75
CA GLY A 95 35.68 -6.80 -32.33
C GLY A 95 35.86 -8.24 -31.81
N ASN A 96 36.76 -8.99 -32.45
CA ASN A 96 37.14 -10.36 -32.07
C ASN A 96 35.97 -11.35 -31.94
N GLY A 97 34.93 -11.21 -32.76
CA GLY A 97 33.75 -12.08 -32.73
C GLY A 97 32.86 -11.89 -31.50
N LEU A 98 33.01 -10.77 -30.77
CA LEU A 98 32.21 -10.42 -29.61
C LEU A 98 31.23 -9.29 -29.94
N MET A 99 30.05 -9.37 -29.31
CA MET A 99 28.99 -8.37 -29.41
C MET A 99 28.59 -7.90 -28.01
N LYS A 100 28.21 -6.63 -27.92
CA LYS A 100 27.60 -6.01 -26.74
C LYS A 100 26.08 -6.03 -26.88
N TYR A 101 25.42 -6.73 -25.97
CA TYR A 101 23.99 -6.86 -25.87
C TYR A 101 23.45 -5.94 -24.77
N LYS A 102 22.24 -5.42 -24.97
CA LYS A 102 21.48 -4.63 -24.00
C LYS A 102 20.15 -5.34 -23.77
N PHE A 103 19.99 -5.94 -22.60
CA PHE A 103 18.74 -6.59 -22.19
C PHE A 103 17.96 -5.67 -21.28
N GLN A 104 16.66 -5.59 -21.51
CA GLN A 104 15.73 -4.86 -20.67
C GLN A 104 14.65 -5.84 -20.18
N VAL A 105 14.53 -5.97 -18.85
CA VAL A 105 13.50 -6.81 -18.24
C VAL A 105 12.57 -5.92 -17.43
N ASN A 106 11.27 -6.16 -17.55
CA ASN A 106 10.25 -5.37 -16.87
C ASN A 106 9.07 -6.24 -16.44
N TYR A 107 8.61 -6.09 -15.20
CA TYR A 107 7.35 -6.64 -14.73
C TYR A 107 6.16 -5.72 -15.01
N ARG A 108 5.01 -6.28 -15.43
CA ARG A 108 3.75 -5.56 -15.71
C ARG A 108 3.52 -4.33 -14.80
N TYR A 109 3.09 -3.22 -15.41
CA TYR A 109 2.72 -1.94 -14.79
C TYR A 109 3.86 -1.02 -14.29
N LYS A 110 5.15 -1.37 -14.47
CA LYS A 110 6.27 -0.43 -14.22
C LYS A 110 6.82 0.18 -15.51
N THR A 111 6.13 1.15 -16.09
CA THR A 111 6.61 1.84 -17.30
C THR A 111 7.90 2.66 -17.08
N ASN A 112 8.24 3.01 -15.84
CA ASN A 112 9.33 3.96 -15.53
C ASN A 112 10.57 3.34 -14.87
N LEU A 113 10.56 2.05 -14.53
CA LEU A 113 11.68 1.36 -13.87
C LEU A 113 11.95 0.05 -14.62
N VAL A 114 12.89 0.10 -15.57
CA VAL A 114 13.27 -1.04 -16.40
C VAL A 114 14.64 -1.53 -15.95
N TYR A 115 14.74 -2.78 -15.52
CA TYR A 115 16.04 -3.38 -15.23
C TYR A 115 16.81 -3.53 -16.54
N THR A 116 18.00 -2.91 -16.62
CA THR A 116 18.84 -2.94 -17.83
C THR A 116 20.16 -3.63 -17.53
N LEU A 117 20.49 -4.64 -18.33
CA LEU A 117 21.74 -5.37 -18.24
C LEU A 117 22.53 -5.23 -19.56
N TYR A 118 23.81 -4.83 -19.45
CA TYR A 118 24.74 -4.84 -20.57
C TYR A 118 25.65 -6.07 -20.48
N VAL A 119 25.74 -6.81 -21.57
CA VAL A 119 26.49 -8.08 -21.61
C VAL A 119 27.40 -8.08 -22.83
N VAL A 120 28.63 -8.52 -22.62
CA VAL A 120 29.55 -8.87 -23.71
C VAL A 120 29.54 -10.38 -23.85
N ALA A 121 29.22 -10.87 -25.06
CA ALA A 121 29.13 -12.29 -25.37
C ALA A 121 29.50 -12.56 -26.84
N PRO A 122 29.70 -13.83 -27.26
CA PRO A 122 29.96 -14.16 -28.65
C PRO A 122 28.90 -13.61 -29.61
N ALA A 123 29.28 -13.39 -30.87
CA ALA A 123 28.37 -12.95 -31.90
C ALA A 123 27.26 -14.00 -32.15
N THR A 124 26.02 -13.53 -32.12
CA THR A 124 24.82 -14.31 -32.40
C THR A 124 23.97 -13.59 -33.45
N ASN A 125 22.95 -14.26 -33.98
CA ASN A 125 21.95 -13.66 -34.87
C ASN A 125 20.79 -13.03 -34.08
N VAL A 126 20.96 -12.79 -32.78
CA VAL A 126 19.99 -12.02 -31.98
C VAL A 126 20.03 -10.57 -32.44
N THR A 127 18.87 -10.02 -32.77
CA THR A 127 18.69 -8.63 -33.19
C THR A 127 17.79 -7.89 -32.20
N ALA A 128 17.41 -6.66 -32.52
CA ALA A 128 16.37 -5.96 -31.78
C ALA A 128 15.12 -6.87 -31.65
N TYR A 129 14.66 -7.07 -30.42
CA TYR A 129 13.60 -7.99 -30.07
C TYR A 129 12.59 -7.28 -29.17
N THR A 130 11.34 -7.31 -29.58
CA THR A 130 10.20 -6.87 -28.78
C THR A 130 9.35 -8.08 -28.43
N PRO A 131 8.96 -8.26 -27.15
CA PRO A 131 8.21 -9.42 -26.74
C PRO A 131 6.80 -9.41 -27.35
N PRO A 132 6.23 -10.58 -27.67
CA PRO A 132 4.86 -10.67 -28.15
C PRO A 132 3.86 -10.23 -27.06
N THR A 133 2.79 -9.56 -27.48
CA THR A 133 1.74 -9.11 -26.57
C THR A 133 0.95 -10.31 -26.04
N VAL A 134 1.14 -10.67 -24.77
CA VAL A 134 0.33 -11.71 -24.11
C VAL A 134 -0.73 -11.04 -23.23
N ASN A 135 -1.99 -11.42 -23.49
CA ASN A 135 -3.15 -10.93 -22.76
C ASN A 135 -3.29 -11.69 -21.43
N ILE A 136 -2.44 -11.37 -20.46
CA ILE A 136 -2.54 -11.89 -19.10
C ILE A 136 -3.68 -11.13 -18.40
N PRO A 137 -4.64 -11.79 -17.75
CA PRO A 137 -5.70 -11.11 -17.00
C PRO A 137 -5.06 -10.26 -15.87
N GLY A 138 -5.45 -8.99 -15.78
CA GLY A 138 -4.98 -8.10 -14.73
C GLY A 138 -5.49 -8.56 -13.37
N GLY A 139 -4.58 -8.79 -12.42
CA GLY A 139 -4.96 -8.93 -11.01
C GLY A 139 -5.51 -7.60 -10.48
N SER A 140 -6.46 -7.67 -9.57
CA SER A 140 -7.02 -6.48 -8.92
C SER A 140 -5.92 -5.69 -8.19
N THR A 141 -5.76 -4.42 -8.53
CA THR A 141 -4.81 -3.53 -7.85
C THR A 141 -5.35 -3.20 -6.46
N ILE A 142 -4.76 -3.76 -5.41
CA ILE A 142 -5.10 -3.42 -4.02
C ILE A 142 -4.70 -1.96 -3.74
N ASN A 143 -5.66 -1.09 -3.40
CA ASN A 143 -5.42 0.32 -3.10
C ASN A 143 -5.14 0.49 -1.60
N TYR A 144 -3.86 0.39 -1.24
CA TYR A 144 -3.42 0.46 0.16
C TYR A 144 -3.69 1.81 0.84
N ARG A 145 -3.86 2.89 0.08
CA ARG A 145 -4.23 4.21 0.63
C ARG A 145 -5.61 4.15 1.31
N ASP A 146 -6.55 3.41 0.74
CA ASP A 146 -7.91 3.33 1.28
C ASP A 146 -7.96 2.47 2.55
N ILE A 147 -7.13 1.42 2.61
CA ILE A 147 -6.96 0.60 3.82
C ILE A 147 -6.39 1.46 4.97
N SER A 148 -5.33 2.22 4.70
CA SER A 148 -4.72 3.12 5.69
C SER A 148 -5.70 4.20 6.16
N ASN A 149 -6.49 4.78 5.25
CA ASN A 149 -7.52 5.75 5.57
C ASN A 149 -8.57 5.18 6.53
N ILE A 150 -9.00 3.92 6.35
CA ILE A 150 -9.98 3.28 7.24
C ILE A 150 -9.44 3.11 8.65
N PHE A 151 -8.21 2.60 8.80
CA PHE A 151 -7.59 2.46 10.12
C PHE A 151 -7.45 3.82 10.82
N THR A 152 -7.09 4.85 10.04
CA THR A 152 -7.02 6.23 10.53
C THR A 152 -8.38 6.71 11.03
N VAL A 153 -9.46 6.52 10.26
CA VAL A 153 -10.83 6.89 10.65
C VAL A 153 -11.29 6.16 11.91
N PHE A 154 -11.07 4.86 12.00
CA PHE A 154 -11.46 4.07 13.18
C PHE A 154 -10.74 4.52 14.44
N ALA A 155 -9.43 4.70 14.37
CA ALA A 155 -8.61 5.10 15.51
C ALA A 155 -8.99 6.51 16.00
N TRP A 156 -9.10 7.46 15.07
CA TRP A 156 -9.46 8.84 15.41
C TRP A 156 -10.93 9.01 15.80
N GLY A 157 -11.83 8.23 15.21
CA GLY A 157 -13.22 8.17 15.65
C GLY A 157 -13.34 7.72 17.11
N ALA A 158 -12.65 6.63 17.48
CA ALA A 158 -12.63 6.16 18.86
C ALA A 158 -12.06 7.20 19.83
N LEU A 159 -11.00 7.91 19.42
CA LEU A 159 -10.38 8.98 20.21
C LEU A 159 -11.30 10.21 20.34
N ALA A 160 -12.02 10.59 19.28
CA ALA A 160 -13.03 11.66 19.33
C ALA A 160 -14.20 11.30 20.25
N ALA A 161 -14.65 10.03 20.23
CA ALA A 161 -15.67 9.54 21.15
C ALA A 161 -15.23 9.67 22.62
N LEU A 162 -13.99 9.26 22.92
CA LEU A 162 -13.43 9.24 24.28
C LEU A 162 -13.05 10.63 24.82
N LEU A 163 -12.44 11.48 24.01
CA LEU A 163 -11.85 12.74 24.47
C LEU A 163 -12.75 13.95 24.28
N PHE A 164 -13.82 13.84 23.49
CA PHE A 164 -14.68 14.98 23.18
C PHE A 164 -16.16 14.68 23.33
N LEU A 165 -16.67 13.63 22.69
CA LEU A 165 -18.10 13.35 22.76
C LEU A 165 -18.54 12.93 24.18
N TYR A 166 -17.75 12.09 24.85
CA TYR A 166 -18.03 11.68 26.23
C TYR A 166 -17.86 12.82 27.26
N PRO A 167 -16.68 13.46 27.39
CA PRO A 167 -16.46 14.43 28.47
C PRO A 167 -16.97 15.84 28.18
N ILE A 168 -16.98 16.29 26.92
CA ILE A 168 -17.27 17.69 26.55
C ILE A 168 -18.72 17.84 26.08
N VAL A 169 -19.15 17.01 25.13
CA VAL A 169 -20.54 17.00 24.64
C VAL A 169 -21.48 16.31 25.65
N LYS A 170 -20.92 15.63 26.67
CA LYS A 170 -21.65 14.93 27.74
C LYS A 170 -22.59 13.84 27.20
N LEU A 171 -22.18 13.17 26.13
CA LEU A 171 -22.84 11.95 25.67
C LEU A 171 -22.45 10.79 26.60
N ASP A 172 -23.38 9.87 26.82
CA ASP A 172 -23.00 8.57 27.40
C ASP A 172 -22.01 7.87 26.45
N LEU A 173 -21.10 7.09 27.01
CA LEU A 173 -20.03 6.43 26.27
C LEU A 173 -20.62 5.54 25.17
N ILE A 174 -21.68 4.80 25.47
CA ILE A 174 -22.35 3.91 24.51
C ILE A 174 -22.91 4.73 23.34
N SER A 175 -23.54 5.87 23.62
CA SER A 175 -24.08 6.76 22.58
C SER A 175 -22.97 7.43 21.77
N ALA A 176 -21.89 7.88 22.41
CA ALA A 176 -20.74 8.48 21.73
C ALA A 176 -20.07 7.52 20.74
N PHE A 177 -19.82 6.28 21.17
CA PHE A 177 -19.30 5.23 20.28
C PHE A 177 -20.31 4.86 19.20
N GLY A 178 -21.59 4.69 19.55
CA GLY A 178 -22.64 4.36 18.59
C GLY A 178 -22.75 5.38 17.46
N THR A 179 -22.68 6.68 17.76
CA THR A 179 -22.75 7.74 16.74
C THR A 179 -21.53 7.75 15.83
N VAL A 180 -20.33 7.63 16.39
CA VAL A 180 -19.09 7.63 15.61
C VAL A 180 -19.00 6.41 14.72
N PHE A 181 -19.15 5.21 15.29
CA PHE A 181 -19.00 3.97 14.54
C PHE A 181 -20.13 3.78 13.54
N GLY A 182 -21.36 4.23 13.87
CA GLY A 182 -22.47 4.23 12.92
C GLY A 182 -22.17 5.05 11.67
N ALA A 183 -21.65 6.28 11.81
CA ALA A 183 -21.25 7.09 10.65
C ALA A 183 -20.11 6.45 9.84
N ILE A 184 -19.15 5.79 10.51
CA ILE A 184 -18.07 5.07 9.83
C ILE A 184 -18.63 3.89 9.03
N PHE A 185 -19.55 3.10 9.59
CA PHE A 185 -20.17 1.97 8.89
C PHE A 185 -21.06 2.43 7.74
N ASP A 186 -21.77 3.56 7.88
CA ASP A 186 -22.59 4.14 6.82
C ASP A 186 -21.73 4.59 5.62
N ALA A 187 -20.50 5.04 5.88
CA ALA A 187 -19.51 5.43 4.87
C ALA A 187 -18.84 4.24 4.14
N ILE A 188 -18.93 3.04 4.70
CA ILE A 188 -18.29 1.83 4.18
C ILE A 188 -19.27 1.06 3.29
N ASP A 189 -18.79 0.63 2.13
CA ASP A 189 -19.48 -0.33 1.27
C ASP A 189 -19.05 -1.75 1.67
N ILE A 190 -19.88 -2.39 2.49
CA ILE A 190 -19.62 -3.74 3.04
C ILE A 190 -19.46 -4.79 1.94
N TRP A 191 -20.14 -4.62 0.80
CA TRP A 191 -20.00 -5.53 -0.34
C TRP A 191 -18.64 -5.41 -1.03
N LYS A 192 -18.02 -4.21 -1.00
CA LYS A 192 -16.69 -3.97 -1.54
C LYS A 192 -15.58 -4.46 -0.61
N ILE A 193 -15.81 -4.61 0.70
CA ILE A 193 -14.84 -5.18 1.67
C ILE A 193 -14.33 -6.57 1.23
N PHE A 194 -15.21 -7.40 0.66
CA PHE A 194 -14.89 -8.79 0.31
C PHE A 194 -14.38 -8.97 -1.13
N ASN A 195 -14.59 -7.98 -2.01
CA ASN A 195 -14.36 -8.16 -3.46
C ASN A 195 -13.51 -7.06 -4.13
N PHE A 196 -13.25 -5.91 -3.50
CA PHE A 196 -12.64 -4.77 -4.19
C PHE A 196 -11.68 -3.93 -3.33
N PRO A 197 -10.76 -3.20 -3.97
CA PRO A 197 -9.75 -2.38 -3.30
C PRO A 197 -10.25 -1.03 -2.74
N TYR A 198 -11.48 -0.62 -3.07
CA TYR A 198 -12.10 0.64 -2.62
C TYR A 198 -13.24 0.31 -1.67
N ILE A 199 -13.09 0.66 -0.39
CA ILE A 199 -14.03 0.24 0.66
C ILE A 199 -14.96 1.39 1.08
N LEU A 200 -14.58 2.65 0.85
CA LEU A 200 -15.49 3.78 1.03
C LEU A 200 -16.50 3.84 -0.12
N LYS A 201 -17.73 4.21 0.18
CA LYS A 201 -18.74 4.53 -0.84
C LYS A 201 -18.27 5.73 -1.67
N ASP A 202 -18.66 5.74 -2.94
CA ASP A 202 -18.28 6.82 -3.85
C ASP A 202 -18.78 8.18 -3.31
N GLY A 203 -17.88 9.16 -3.19
CA GLY A 203 -18.16 10.48 -2.61
C GLY A 203 -17.89 10.62 -1.11
N TYR A 204 -17.58 9.53 -0.39
CA TYR A 204 -17.14 9.61 1.00
C TYR A 204 -15.65 9.94 1.10
N THR A 205 -15.34 10.98 1.87
CA THR A 205 -13.98 11.34 2.29
C THR A 205 -13.91 11.33 3.82
N LEU A 206 -12.69 11.39 4.36
CA LEU A 206 -12.44 11.58 5.79
C LEU A 206 -13.27 12.75 6.36
N LYS A 207 -13.35 13.85 5.60
CA LYS A 207 -14.12 15.03 5.95
C LYS A 207 -15.63 14.76 5.93
N THR A 208 -16.13 14.04 4.92
CA THR A 208 -17.55 13.69 4.81
C THR A 208 -18.03 12.87 6.02
N ILE A 209 -17.19 11.94 6.50
CA ILE A 209 -17.48 11.13 7.69
C ILE A 209 -17.55 12.02 8.94
N ALA A 210 -16.62 12.96 9.07
CA ALA A 210 -16.64 13.92 10.16
C ALA A 210 -17.88 14.82 10.13
N ASP A 211 -18.24 15.36 8.96
CA ASP A 211 -19.43 16.18 8.78
C ASP A 211 -20.70 15.38 9.16
N GLU A 212 -20.74 14.08 8.86
CA GLU A 212 -21.86 13.22 9.24
C GLU A 212 -21.93 12.97 10.76
N ILE A 213 -20.78 12.75 11.42
CA ILE A 213 -20.73 12.67 12.89
C ILE A 213 -21.18 14.01 13.51
N SER A 214 -20.75 15.15 12.96
CA SER A 214 -21.20 16.47 13.39
C SER A 214 -22.72 16.61 13.26
N ALA A 215 -23.28 16.23 12.12
CA ALA A 215 -24.71 16.30 11.85
C ALA A 215 -25.53 15.43 12.82
N LYS A 216 -25.08 14.20 13.09
CA LYS A 216 -25.73 13.29 14.05
C LYS A 216 -25.67 13.81 15.49
N ILE A 217 -24.80 14.79 15.78
CA ILE A 217 -24.62 15.40 17.11
C ILE A 217 -24.95 16.90 17.05
N ARG A 218 -25.98 17.28 16.28
CA ARG A 218 -26.52 18.66 16.23
C ARG A 218 -25.54 19.73 15.71
N ASN A 219 -24.76 19.41 14.67
CA ASN A 219 -23.83 20.33 14.00
C ASN A 219 -22.78 20.92 14.95
N ILE A 220 -22.14 20.06 15.73
CA ILE A 220 -21.00 20.47 16.56
C ILE A 220 -19.78 20.79 15.70
N ASN A 221 -19.08 21.87 16.04
CA ASN A 221 -17.76 22.11 15.47
C ASN A 221 -16.75 21.26 16.21
N PHE A 222 -16.01 20.42 15.48
CA PHE A 222 -14.90 19.70 16.06
C PHE A 222 -13.76 20.67 16.38
N PRO A 223 -13.15 20.57 17.57
CA PRO A 223 -11.97 21.35 17.88
C PRO A 223 -10.86 20.99 16.88
N PRO A 224 -9.96 21.93 16.54
CA PRO A 224 -8.85 21.67 15.60
C PRO A 224 -8.07 20.40 15.92
N ALA A 225 -7.95 20.11 17.22
CA ALA A 225 -7.40 18.90 17.81
C ALA A 225 -7.97 17.56 17.31
N LEU A 226 -9.22 17.55 16.83
CA LEU A 226 -9.92 16.37 16.36
C LEU A 226 -10.29 16.46 14.89
N GLN A 227 -9.76 17.44 14.16
CA GLN A 227 -9.92 17.57 12.71
C GLN A 227 -8.89 16.73 11.96
N TRP A 228 -8.85 15.43 12.24
CA TRP A 228 -7.92 14.46 11.63
C TRP A 228 -8.08 14.31 10.11
N TRP A 229 -9.16 14.85 9.55
CA TRP A 229 -9.39 14.94 8.11
C TRP A 229 -8.80 16.21 7.47
N ASP A 230 -8.31 17.18 8.26
CA ASP A 230 -7.66 18.39 7.75
C ASP A 230 -6.20 18.08 7.37
N PRO A 231 -5.79 18.28 6.10
CA PRO A 231 -4.39 18.12 5.70
C PRO A 231 -3.42 19.07 6.42
N ASN A 232 -3.89 20.12 7.08
CA ASN A 232 -3.10 21.06 7.86
C ASN A 232 -3.07 20.76 9.37
N PHE A 233 -3.45 19.55 9.78
CA PHE A 233 -3.53 19.15 11.18
C PHE A 233 -2.21 19.37 11.95
N ASP A 234 -2.23 20.29 12.93
CA ASP A 234 -1.06 20.66 13.76
C ASP A 234 -0.89 19.72 14.95
N TRP A 235 -0.11 18.65 14.76
CA TRP A 235 0.23 17.64 15.77
C TRP A 235 0.78 18.18 17.11
N ARG A 236 1.22 19.44 17.17
CA ARG A 236 1.76 20.05 18.38
C ARG A 236 0.70 20.31 19.45
N TRP A 237 -0.58 20.28 19.09
CA TRP A 237 -1.69 20.49 20.04
C TRP A 237 -1.72 19.43 21.15
N LEU A 238 -1.29 18.19 20.88
CA LEU A 238 -1.24 17.09 21.85
C LEU A 238 -0.28 17.39 23.02
N PHE A 239 0.68 18.28 22.78
CA PHE A 239 1.73 18.65 23.73
C PHE A 239 1.59 20.10 24.24
N ASP A 240 0.56 20.83 23.81
CA ASP A 240 0.31 22.22 24.17
C ASP A 240 -1.09 22.38 24.80
N PRO A 241 -1.18 22.35 26.15
CA PRO A 241 -2.43 22.49 26.88
C PRO A 241 -3.17 23.81 26.61
N THR A 242 -2.48 24.84 26.09
CA THR A 242 -3.11 26.12 25.75
C THR A 242 -4.02 26.03 24.52
N LYS A 243 -3.84 24.99 23.69
CA LYS A 243 -4.63 24.70 22.49
C LYS A 243 -5.86 23.81 22.75
N TRP A 244 -6.12 23.43 24.00
CA TRP A 244 -7.24 22.54 24.37
C TRP A 244 -8.55 23.28 24.70
N LYS A 245 -8.59 24.60 24.47
CA LYS A 245 -9.75 25.46 24.74
C LYS A 245 -10.73 25.50 23.57
#